data_AF-A0A434TK80-F1
#
_entry.id   AF-A0A434TK80-F1
#
_cell.length_a   1.000
_cell.length_b   1.000
_cell.length_c   1.000
_cell.angle_alpha   90.00
_cell.angle_beta   90.00
_cell.angle_gamma   90.00
#
_symmetry.space_group_name_H-M   'P 1'
#
loop_
_entity.id
_entity.type
_entity.pdbx_description
1 polymer ?
#
loop_
_entity_poly.entity_id
_entity_poly.type
_entity_poly.pdbx_seq_one_letter_code
_entity_poly.pdbx_strand_id
1 'polypeptide(L)'
;MRRPIDFSRRSWRAEIAGLLLPRNRRYPIWRDATLLLAITLSAPAMAGEPAGLPTSRTDLTPEDQARVLAVTKPTTDFTKPEPFELMQGGAGTSRKDVNRDAFSQPSANITFEEEGTFKLGNALFRKNWVSSPSSTQASDGLGPLFNERACQNCHLKDGRGRPPGSGTGSTSMFLRLARDASNAEERAELANHKLLNFPDPVYGSQLQDLAVPGLKGEGRMRIDYSEEKVTLGDGAVVLLRKPRYSVENPGYGPLDPRTTLSPRLTPPMIGLGLIEEIAPADILALADPHDRDRDGISGRPNLVREELSGAITLGRFGWKAQAASIRQQAADAFAGDIGISTPEVPKHWGDCTEAEKACLTLPNGVQERLGAAEAPPPVMDLVT
;
A
#
# COMPACT_ATOMS: atom_id res chain seq x y z
N MET A 1 15.22 7.68 51.41
CA MET A 1 16.24 6.63 51.25
C MET A 1 16.19 6.13 49.81
N ARG A 2 17.12 6.59 48.96
CA ARG A 2 17.24 6.21 47.55
C ARG A 2 18.43 5.26 47.42
N ARG A 3 18.24 4.06 46.87
CA ARG A 3 19.34 3.15 46.53
C ARG A 3 19.76 3.37 45.07
N PRO A 4 21.05 3.50 44.76
CA PRO A 4 21.55 3.50 43.38
C PRO A 4 21.68 2.06 42.87
N ILE A 5 21.35 1.84 41.60
CA ILE A 5 21.61 0.59 40.87
C ILE A 5 22.78 0.88 39.93
N ASP A 6 23.89 0.20 40.15
CA ASP A 6 25.10 0.22 39.31
C ASP A 6 24.86 -0.56 38.01
N PHE A 7 25.08 0.08 36.87
CA PHE A 7 25.19 -0.59 35.57
C PHE A 7 26.66 -0.80 35.22
N SER A 8 27.19 -1.98 35.52
CA SER A 8 28.49 -2.45 35.03
C SER A 8 28.37 -2.81 33.53
N ARG A 9 28.84 -1.94 32.64
CA ARG A 9 29.06 -2.25 31.21
C ARG A 9 30.29 -3.16 31.06
N ARG A 10 30.11 -4.42 30.66
CA ARG A 10 31.19 -5.27 30.15
C ARG A 10 31.36 -5.02 28.65
N SER A 11 32.52 -4.52 28.24
CA SER A 11 32.96 -4.46 26.86
C SER A 11 33.41 -5.85 26.39
N TRP A 12 32.76 -6.40 25.35
CA TRP A 12 33.26 -7.57 24.64
C TRP A 12 33.87 -7.13 23.31
N ARG A 13 35.18 -7.34 23.17
CA ARG A 13 35.88 -7.36 21.88
C ARG A 13 35.77 -8.77 21.32
N ALA A 14 35.30 -8.92 20.09
CA ALA A 14 35.32 -10.20 19.38
C ALA A 14 36.57 -10.24 18.48
N GLU A 15 37.46 -11.18 18.75
CA GLU A 15 38.51 -11.62 17.82
C GLU A 15 37.89 -12.65 16.86
N ILE A 16 38.03 -12.42 15.56
CA ILE A 16 37.62 -13.38 14.51
C ILE A 16 38.82 -14.29 14.23
N ALA A 17 38.76 -15.52 14.74
CA ALA A 17 39.64 -16.60 14.31
C ALA A 17 38.89 -17.49 13.30
N GLY A 18 39.42 -17.56 12.08
CA GLY A 18 38.86 -18.37 10.99
C GLY A 18 39.00 -19.86 11.24
N LEU A 19 37.98 -20.63 10.86
CA LEU A 19 38.04 -22.09 10.84
C LEU A 19 37.55 -22.63 9.49
N LEU A 20 38.44 -23.42 8.89
CA LEU A 20 38.35 -24.10 7.60
C LEU A 20 37.38 -25.30 7.67
N LEU A 21 36.61 -25.51 6.60
CA LEU A 21 35.79 -26.72 6.39
C LEU A 21 36.63 -27.84 5.74
N PRO A 22 36.42 -29.12 6.10
CA PRO A 22 37.21 -30.22 5.58
C PRO A 22 36.67 -30.76 4.24
N ARG A 23 37.63 -31.17 3.41
CA ARG A 23 37.50 -31.74 2.07
C ARG A 23 37.72 -33.26 2.14
N ASN A 24 36.87 -34.06 1.47
CA ASN A 24 37.17 -35.39 0.89
C ASN A 24 35.83 -36.01 0.37
N ARG A 25 35.74 -36.86 -0.65
CA ARG A 25 36.72 -37.65 -1.44
C ARG A 25 36.04 -38.06 -2.78
N ARG A 26 36.84 -38.26 -3.83
CA ARG A 26 36.45 -38.74 -5.18
C ARG A 26 36.41 -40.28 -5.27
N TYR A 27 35.78 -40.79 -6.35
CA TYR A 27 36.20 -41.85 -7.34
C TYR A 27 34.97 -42.65 -7.87
N PRO A 28 35.00 -43.36 -9.03
CA PRO A 28 35.30 -42.92 -10.41
C PRO A 28 34.31 -43.42 -11.52
N ILE A 29 34.22 -42.64 -12.62
CA ILE A 29 34.13 -42.91 -14.09
C ILE A 29 33.42 -44.17 -14.67
N TRP A 30 32.47 -43.96 -15.63
CA TRP A 30 32.50 -44.37 -17.07
C TRP A 30 31.09 -44.53 -17.66
N ARG A 31 30.70 -43.69 -18.65
CA ARG A 31 30.47 -44.08 -20.06
C ARG A 31 29.80 -42.99 -20.90
N ASP A 32 30.22 -42.96 -22.15
CA ASP A 32 29.92 -42.02 -23.22
C ASP A 32 28.45 -42.04 -23.67
N ALA A 33 27.92 -40.86 -23.96
CA ALA A 33 26.83 -40.68 -24.92
C ALA A 33 26.93 -39.28 -25.53
N THR A 34 27.40 -39.21 -26.77
CA THR A 34 27.45 -38.02 -27.61
C THR A 34 26.01 -37.61 -27.96
N LEU A 35 25.53 -36.49 -27.43
CA LEU A 35 24.30 -35.85 -27.88
C LEU A 35 24.64 -34.56 -28.63
N LEU A 36 24.36 -34.55 -29.93
CA LEU A 36 24.39 -33.38 -30.79
C LEU A 36 23.35 -32.36 -30.29
N LEU A 37 23.82 -31.29 -29.65
CA LEU A 37 22.97 -30.17 -29.26
C LEU A 37 22.87 -29.19 -30.43
N ALA A 38 21.71 -29.14 -31.09
CA ALA A 38 21.39 -28.10 -32.05
C ALA A 38 21.35 -26.75 -31.33
N ILE A 39 22.24 -25.84 -31.71
CA ILE A 39 22.24 -24.45 -31.23
C ILE A 39 21.10 -23.73 -31.96
N THR A 40 19.92 -23.71 -31.35
CA THR A 40 18.89 -22.73 -31.70
C THR A 40 19.25 -21.41 -31.02
N LEU A 41 19.74 -20.45 -31.82
CA LEU A 41 19.85 -19.05 -31.40
C LEU A 41 18.44 -18.52 -31.12
N SER A 42 17.99 -18.71 -29.88
CA SER A 42 16.83 -18.03 -29.34
C SER A 42 17.32 -16.67 -28.87
N ALA A 43 17.09 -15.64 -29.68
CA ALA A 43 17.28 -14.27 -29.23
C ALA A 43 16.45 -14.08 -27.94
N PRO A 44 17.03 -13.57 -26.84
CA PRO A 44 16.22 -13.18 -25.71
C PRO A 44 15.31 -12.06 -26.20
N ALA A 45 13.99 -12.29 -26.14
CA ALA A 45 13.03 -11.20 -26.22
C ALA A 45 13.37 -10.24 -25.08
N MET A 46 14.08 -9.16 -25.39
CA MET A 46 14.12 -8.00 -24.51
C MET A 46 12.66 -7.62 -24.31
N ALA A 47 12.15 -7.79 -23.09
CA ALA A 47 10.91 -7.16 -22.68
C ALA A 47 11.10 -5.67 -22.96
N GLY A 48 10.49 -5.18 -24.03
CA GLY A 48 10.59 -3.78 -24.41
C GLY A 48 10.10 -2.96 -23.24
N GLU A 49 10.88 -1.93 -22.87
CA GLU A 49 10.39 -0.89 -21.98
C GLU A 49 9.01 -0.45 -22.49
N PRO A 50 7.97 -0.44 -21.64
CA PRO A 50 6.64 -0.07 -22.11
C PRO A 50 6.73 1.35 -22.66
N ALA A 51 6.40 1.48 -23.95
CA ALA A 51 6.51 2.72 -24.68
C ALA A 51 5.78 3.84 -23.92
N GLY A 52 6.50 4.91 -23.56
CA GLY A 52 5.94 6.09 -22.91
C GLY A 52 6.33 6.32 -21.44
N LEU A 53 7.04 5.39 -20.78
CA LEU A 53 7.59 5.67 -19.45
C LEU A 53 8.84 6.57 -19.51
N PRO A 54 9.03 7.50 -18.57
CA PRO A 54 10.18 8.40 -18.57
C PRO A 54 11.45 7.64 -18.15
N THR A 55 12.52 7.80 -18.93
CA THR A 55 13.85 7.22 -18.67
C THR A 55 14.85 8.22 -18.11
N SER A 56 14.49 9.51 -18.08
CA SER A 56 15.33 10.59 -17.55
C SER A 56 14.49 11.72 -16.96
N ARG A 57 15.12 12.54 -16.12
CA ARG A 57 14.55 13.78 -15.55
C ARG A 57 14.60 14.89 -16.59
N THR A 58 13.45 15.44 -16.98
CA THR A 58 13.36 16.58 -17.90
C THR A 58 13.04 17.90 -17.20
N ASP A 59 12.79 17.83 -15.90
CA ASP A 59 12.37 18.94 -15.04
C ASP A 59 13.55 19.68 -14.38
N LEU A 60 14.77 19.17 -14.51
CA LEU A 60 15.97 19.72 -13.87
C LEU A 60 16.94 20.33 -14.88
N THR A 61 17.57 21.44 -14.49
CA THR A 61 18.77 21.93 -15.18
C THR A 61 19.96 20.97 -14.92
N PRO A 62 21.02 20.97 -15.76
CA PRO A 62 22.20 20.17 -15.49
C PRO A 62 22.85 20.45 -14.13
N GLU A 63 22.82 21.71 -13.68
CA GLU A 63 23.31 22.11 -12.36
C GLU A 63 22.45 21.50 -11.24
N ASP A 64 21.12 21.58 -11.37
CA ASP A 64 20.21 21.00 -10.39
C ASP A 64 20.28 19.47 -10.35
N GLN A 65 20.42 18.82 -11.51
CA GLN A 65 20.60 17.37 -11.58
C GLN A 65 21.88 16.94 -10.87
N ALA A 66 23.00 17.65 -11.07
CA ALA A 66 24.25 17.37 -10.36
C ALA A 66 24.09 17.55 -8.84
N ARG A 67 23.36 18.60 -8.40
CA ARG A 67 23.06 18.84 -6.99
C ARG A 67 22.20 17.73 -6.39
N VAL A 68 21.14 17.30 -7.07
CA VAL A 68 20.26 16.20 -6.61
C VAL A 68 21.08 14.92 -6.45
N LEU A 69 21.84 14.52 -7.47
CA LEU A 69 22.68 13.31 -7.43
C LEU A 69 23.71 13.35 -6.29
N ALA A 70 24.26 14.52 -5.98
CA ALA A 70 25.21 14.67 -4.88
C ALA A 70 24.54 14.48 -3.50
N VAL A 71 23.31 14.97 -3.33
CA VAL A 71 22.57 14.93 -2.05
C VAL A 71 21.89 13.59 -1.80
N THR A 72 21.44 12.89 -2.85
CA THR A 72 20.74 11.60 -2.73
C THR A 72 21.67 10.39 -2.75
N LYS A 73 22.99 10.60 -2.84
CA LYS A 73 23.98 9.52 -2.81
C LYS A 73 23.94 8.79 -1.45
N PRO A 74 23.79 7.46 -1.41
CA PRO A 74 23.80 6.71 -0.15
C PRO A 74 25.07 6.92 0.66
N THR A 75 24.95 7.11 1.97
CA THR A 75 26.11 7.16 2.87
C THR A 75 26.82 5.82 2.94
N THR A 76 28.15 5.88 3.04
CA THR A 76 29.01 4.72 3.32
C THR A 76 29.70 4.86 4.70
N ASP A 77 29.48 5.97 5.40
CA ASP A 77 30.05 6.28 6.70
C ASP A 77 28.93 6.48 7.72
N PHE A 78 28.75 5.48 8.58
CA PHE A 78 27.76 5.50 9.67
C PHE A 78 28.39 5.89 11.02
N THR A 79 29.62 6.43 11.02
CA THR A 79 30.27 6.89 12.26
C THR A 79 29.79 8.27 12.72
N LYS A 80 29.09 8.99 11.84
CA LYS A 80 28.52 10.31 12.10
C LYS A 80 27.15 10.46 11.42
N PRO A 81 26.28 11.33 11.96
CA PRO A 81 25.05 11.76 11.29
C PRO A 81 25.31 12.32 9.89
N GLU A 82 24.39 12.04 8.96
CA GLU A 82 24.36 12.72 7.67
C GLU A 82 23.92 14.18 7.85
N PRO A 83 24.40 15.11 7.00
CA PRO A 83 23.83 16.46 6.95
C PRO A 83 22.31 16.37 6.80
N PHE A 84 21.58 17.07 7.68
CA PHE A 84 20.12 17.10 7.68
C PHE A 84 19.42 15.76 7.99
N GLU A 85 20.09 14.79 8.64
CA GLU A 85 19.48 13.49 9.04
C GLU A 85 18.15 13.66 9.79
N LEU A 86 18.03 14.68 10.65
CA LEU A 86 16.81 14.98 11.41
C LEU A 86 15.76 15.79 10.62
N MET A 87 16.01 16.12 9.36
CA MET A 87 15.17 16.95 8.49
C MET A 87 14.74 16.17 7.24
N GLN A 88 14.22 14.95 7.45
CA GLN A 88 13.86 14.01 6.37
C GLN A 88 12.78 14.54 5.40
N GLY A 89 11.97 15.51 5.83
CA GLY A 89 11.01 16.23 4.97
C GLY A 89 11.55 17.57 4.44
N GLY A 90 12.87 17.79 4.51
CA GLY A 90 13.50 19.07 4.18
C GLY A 90 12.91 20.22 5.02
N ALA A 91 12.68 21.37 4.39
CA ALA A 91 12.05 22.53 5.03
C ALA A 91 10.63 22.25 5.57
N GLY A 92 9.95 21.22 5.06
CA GLY A 92 8.63 20.80 5.54
C GLY A 92 8.66 20.00 6.85
N THR A 93 9.84 19.61 7.33
CA THR A 93 9.97 18.81 8.56
C THR A 93 9.39 19.55 9.76
N SER A 94 8.38 18.96 10.40
CA SER A 94 7.81 19.47 11.65
C SER A 94 8.83 19.41 12.78
N ARG A 95 9.00 20.53 13.49
CA ARG A 95 9.83 20.66 14.70
C ARG A 95 9.01 20.80 15.98
N LYS A 96 7.72 20.50 15.91
CA LYS A 96 6.81 20.54 17.07
C LYS A 96 7.09 19.37 18.01
N ASP A 97 6.57 19.46 19.23
CA ASP A 97 6.79 18.44 20.25
C ASP A 97 6.31 17.06 19.81
N VAL A 98 7.09 16.04 20.14
CA VAL A 98 6.73 14.63 19.90
C VAL A 98 5.63 14.24 20.88
N ASN A 99 4.40 14.12 20.37
CA ASN A 99 3.23 13.72 21.13
C ASN A 99 2.24 12.91 20.26
N ARG A 100 1.04 12.64 20.79
CA ARG A 100 0.02 11.83 20.10
C ARG A 100 -0.48 12.40 18.77
N ASP A 101 -0.25 13.69 18.53
CA ASP A 101 -0.70 14.44 17.35
C ASP A 101 0.49 14.83 16.46
N ALA A 102 1.63 14.16 16.59
CA ALA A 102 2.86 14.46 15.84
C ALA A 102 2.68 14.36 14.32
N PHE A 103 1.83 13.45 13.85
CA PHE A 103 1.52 13.23 12.43
C PHE A 103 0.37 14.10 11.92
N SER A 104 -0.37 14.76 12.82
CA SER A 104 -1.50 15.64 12.48
C SER A 104 -1.09 17.10 12.25
N GLN A 105 0.21 17.37 12.19
CA GLN A 105 0.72 18.73 12.03
C GLN A 105 0.83 19.09 10.55
N PRO A 106 0.45 20.32 10.16
CA PRO A 106 0.75 20.81 8.82
C PRO A 106 2.27 20.86 8.60
N SER A 107 2.67 20.82 7.32
CA SER A 107 4.07 21.02 6.93
C SER A 107 4.59 22.37 7.44
N ALA A 108 5.83 22.42 7.91
CA ALA A 108 6.37 23.60 8.59
C ALA A 108 6.62 24.82 7.67
N ASN A 109 6.60 24.61 6.35
CA ASN A 109 6.94 25.60 5.33
C ASN A 109 5.72 26.16 4.57
N ILE A 110 4.49 25.92 5.04
CA ILE A 110 3.28 26.46 4.41
C ILE A 110 2.92 27.83 4.99
N THR A 111 2.21 28.63 4.20
CA THR A 111 1.63 29.91 4.57
C THR A 111 0.42 29.75 5.49
N PHE A 112 -0.02 30.85 6.11
CA PHE A 112 -1.23 30.85 6.94
C PHE A 112 -2.50 30.51 6.14
N GLU A 113 -2.58 30.92 4.88
CA GLU A 113 -3.72 30.61 4.00
C GLU A 113 -3.76 29.12 3.67
N GLU A 114 -2.62 28.53 3.31
CA GLU A 114 -2.49 27.09 3.07
C GLU A 114 -2.78 26.26 4.34
N GLU A 115 -2.45 26.78 5.52
CA GLU A 115 -2.86 26.16 6.79
C GLU A 115 -4.39 26.09 6.93
N GLY A 116 -5.11 27.09 6.41
CA GLY A 116 -6.56 27.08 6.30
C GLY A 116 -7.07 25.93 5.44
N THR A 117 -6.48 25.76 4.25
CA THR A 117 -6.80 24.65 3.33
C THR A 117 -6.50 23.29 3.96
N PHE A 118 -5.34 23.13 4.59
CA PHE A 118 -4.97 21.92 5.34
C PHE A 118 -5.99 21.59 6.43
N LYS A 119 -6.44 22.58 7.21
CA LYS A 119 -7.44 22.37 8.27
C LYS A 119 -8.80 21.96 7.70
N LEU A 120 -9.19 22.50 6.55
CA LEU A 120 -10.43 22.11 5.88
C LEU A 120 -10.36 20.67 5.35
N GLY A 121 -9.25 20.30 4.71
CA GLY A 121 -8.98 18.93 4.30
C GLY A 121 -8.99 17.95 5.47
N ASN A 122 -8.31 18.29 6.57
CA ASN A 122 -8.32 17.50 7.79
C ASN A 122 -9.73 17.39 8.41
N ALA A 123 -10.55 18.44 8.36
CA ALA A 123 -11.93 18.39 8.82
C ALA A 123 -12.76 17.38 8.01
N LEU A 124 -12.55 17.33 6.70
CA LEU A 124 -13.17 16.36 5.80
C LEU A 124 -12.65 14.93 6.05
N PHE A 125 -11.34 14.75 6.25
CA PHE A 125 -10.71 13.47 6.58
C PHE A 125 -11.26 12.84 7.87
N ARG A 126 -11.70 13.69 8.80
CA ARG A 126 -12.26 13.32 10.12
C ARG A 126 -13.78 13.22 10.14
N LYS A 127 -14.42 13.63 9.07
CA LYS A 127 -15.87 13.69 8.98
C LYS A 127 -16.44 12.28 8.87
N ASN A 128 -17.39 11.97 9.75
CA ASN A 128 -18.19 10.76 9.60
C ASN A 128 -19.27 10.97 8.54
N TRP A 129 -19.25 10.11 7.54
CA TRP A 129 -20.33 9.98 6.57
C TRP A 129 -21.50 9.22 7.18
N VAL A 130 -22.71 9.55 6.74
CA VAL A 130 -23.96 8.91 7.18
C VAL A 130 -24.72 8.35 5.98
N SER A 131 -25.52 7.30 6.24
CA SER A 131 -26.26 6.59 5.20
C SER A 131 -27.29 7.49 4.53
N SER A 132 -27.39 7.37 3.21
CA SER A 132 -28.40 8.08 2.42
C SER A 132 -29.79 7.47 2.53
N PRO A 133 -30.85 8.28 2.37
CA PRO A 133 -30.86 9.75 2.45
C PRO A 133 -30.73 10.24 3.89
N SER A 134 -30.13 11.42 4.06
CA SER A 134 -30.01 12.08 5.38
C SER A 134 -30.49 13.53 5.34
N SER A 135 -30.99 14.02 6.49
CA SER A 135 -31.26 15.46 6.68
C SER A 135 -29.98 16.30 6.61
N THR A 136 -28.82 15.68 6.84
CA THR A 136 -27.51 16.32 6.81
C THR A 136 -26.89 16.12 5.43
N GLN A 137 -27.44 16.77 4.40
CA GLN A 137 -27.03 16.56 2.98
C GLN A 137 -25.54 16.73 2.72
N ALA A 138 -24.85 17.55 3.52
CA ALA A 138 -23.40 17.74 3.41
C ALA A 138 -22.59 16.53 3.89
N SER A 139 -23.12 15.66 4.75
CA SER A 139 -22.48 14.45 5.28
C SER A 139 -23.11 13.16 4.78
N ASP A 140 -24.05 13.29 3.86
CA ASP A 140 -24.74 12.19 3.22
C ASP A 140 -23.82 11.49 2.20
N GLY A 141 -24.07 10.21 1.94
CA GLY A 141 -23.36 9.41 0.92
C GLY A 141 -22.56 8.22 1.44
N LEU A 142 -22.67 7.85 2.72
CA LEU A 142 -22.08 6.59 3.18
C LEU A 142 -22.68 5.43 2.38
N GLY A 143 -21.83 4.66 1.71
CA GLY A 143 -22.28 3.55 0.87
C GLY A 143 -22.92 2.44 1.69
N PRO A 144 -23.71 1.55 1.06
CA PRO A 144 -24.49 0.57 1.82
C PRO A 144 -23.66 -0.47 2.55
N LEU A 145 -22.54 -0.86 1.95
CA LEU A 145 -21.50 -1.74 2.50
C LEU A 145 -20.21 -0.94 2.58
N PHE A 146 -19.52 -1.02 3.72
CA PHE A 146 -18.32 -0.22 3.98
C PHE A 146 -17.46 -0.88 5.07
N ASN A 147 -16.23 -0.40 5.22
CA ASN A 147 -15.32 -0.79 6.30
C ASN A 147 -15.21 0.27 7.39
N GLU A 148 -15.29 1.56 7.03
CA GLU A 148 -15.33 2.66 7.99
C GLU A 148 -16.13 3.86 7.49
N ARG A 149 -16.50 4.75 8.41
CA ARG A 149 -17.30 5.96 8.11
C ARG A 149 -16.48 7.22 7.94
N ALA A 150 -15.19 7.19 8.25
CA ALA A 150 -14.27 8.31 8.11
C ALA A 150 -12.85 7.80 7.91
N CYS A 151 -12.05 8.51 7.11
CA CYS A 151 -10.67 8.14 6.83
C CYS A 151 -9.85 8.00 8.12
N GLN A 152 -10.01 8.95 9.07
CA GLN A 152 -9.29 8.94 10.34
C GLN A 152 -9.62 7.73 11.24
N ASN A 153 -10.75 7.03 11.03
CA ASN A 153 -11.07 5.86 11.84
C ASN A 153 -10.15 4.67 11.50
N CYS A 154 -9.68 4.59 10.24
CA CYS A 154 -8.62 3.68 9.82
C CYS A 154 -7.23 4.29 10.05
N HIS A 155 -7.05 5.55 9.69
CA HIS A 155 -5.80 6.32 9.81
C HIS A 155 -5.73 7.05 11.15
N LEU A 156 -5.66 6.27 12.24
CA LEU A 156 -5.74 6.78 13.61
C LEU A 156 -4.66 7.83 13.86
N LYS A 157 -5.07 9.09 14.05
CA LYS A 157 -4.16 10.24 14.23
C LYS A 157 -3.13 10.35 13.09
N ASP A 158 -3.58 10.10 11.86
CA ASP A 158 -2.77 10.12 10.64
C ASP A 158 -1.65 9.06 10.63
N GLY A 159 -1.71 8.15 11.61
CA GLY A 159 -0.73 7.12 11.85
C GLY A 159 -1.12 5.77 11.25
N ARG A 160 -0.27 4.78 11.56
CA ARG A 160 -0.45 3.41 11.12
C ARG A 160 -1.59 2.72 11.88
N GLY A 161 -2.36 1.93 11.16
CA GLY A 161 -3.35 1.03 11.73
C GLY A 161 -2.73 -0.04 12.63
N ARG A 162 -3.59 -0.75 13.36
CA ARG A 162 -3.23 -1.93 14.18
C ARG A 162 -4.10 -3.15 13.83
N PRO A 163 -3.57 -4.38 13.94
CA PRO A 163 -4.41 -5.58 13.84
C PRO A 163 -5.51 -5.60 14.91
N PRO A 164 -6.63 -6.31 14.68
CA PRO A 164 -7.69 -6.48 15.68
C PRO A 164 -7.15 -7.14 16.96
N GLY A 165 -7.51 -6.57 18.11
CA GLY A 165 -7.20 -7.12 19.43
C GLY A 165 -8.25 -8.13 19.88
N SER A 166 -7.99 -8.85 20.98
CA SER A 166 -8.83 -9.91 21.53
C SER A 166 -10.15 -9.44 22.19
N GLY A 167 -10.65 -8.25 21.89
CA GLY A 167 -11.84 -7.71 22.57
C GLY A 167 -12.51 -6.49 21.94
N THR A 168 -11.94 -5.90 20.88
CA THR A 168 -12.58 -4.84 20.09
C THR A 168 -12.06 -4.94 18.66
N GLY A 169 -12.97 -4.95 17.68
CA GLY A 169 -12.62 -4.93 16.26
C GLY A 169 -11.75 -3.72 15.97
N SER A 170 -10.50 -3.95 15.57
CA SER A 170 -9.73 -2.87 14.96
C SER A 170 -10.26 -2.71 13.55
N THR A 171 -10.71 -1.50 13.23
CA THR A 171 -11.26 -1.16 11.92
C THR A 171 -10.19 -0.73 10.92
N SER A 172 -8.93 -0.61 11.37
CA SER A 172 -7.79 -0.21 10.53
C SER A 172 -7.10 -1.37 9.80
N MET A 173 -7.77 -2.51 9.66
CA MET A 173 -7.27 -3.68 8.95
C MET A 173 -8.42 -4.41 8.26
N PHE A 174 -8.25 -4.73 6.98
CA PHE A 174 -9.29 -5.36 6.16
C PHE A 174 -8.69 -6.43 5.23
N LEU A 175 -9.54 -7.17 4.52
CA LEU A 175 -9.14 -8.16 3.54
C LEU A 175 -9.38 -7.66 2.12
N ARG A 176 -8.31 -7.52 1.32
CA ARG A 176 -8.43 -7.48 -0.13
C ARG A 176 -8.73 -8.88 -0.64
N LEU A 177 -9.65 -8.99 -1.58
CA LEU A 177 -10.08 -10.23 -2.20
C LEU A 177 -9.63 -10.21 -3.66
N ALA A 178 -8.91 -11.25 -4.07
CA ALA A 178 -8.42 -11.35 -5.43
C ALA A 178 -8.30 -12.80 -5.88
N ARG A 179 -8.48 -13.05 -7.17
CA ARG A 179 -8.23 -14.33 -7.83
C ARG A 179 -7.36 -14.14 -9.07
N ASP A 180 -6.75 -15.23 -9.49
CA ASP A 180 -6.02 -15.28 -10.76
C ASP A 180 -6.96 -15.28 -11.97
N ALA A 181 -6.39 -14.99 -13.14
CA ALA A 181 -7.07 -15.08 -14.42
C ALA A 181 -7.49 -16.53 -14.74
N SER A 182 -8.75 -16.70 -15.14
CA SER A 182 -9.39 -17.99 -15.39
C SER A 182 -9.28 -18.43 -16.85
N ASN A 183 -9.24 -17.47 -17.78
CA ASN A 183 -9.32 -17.71 -19.22
C ASN A 183 -8.30 -16.83 -19.98
N ALA A 184 -8.26 -16.97 -21.31
CA ALA A 184 -7.29 -16.29 -22.14
C ALA A 184 -7.54 -14.78 -22.20
N GLU A 185 -8.81 -14.39 -22.18
CA GLU A 185 -9.27 -13.00 -22.17
C GLU A 185 -8.80 -12.29 -20.90
N GLU A 186 -9.08 -12.86 -19.73
CA GLU A 186 -8.63 -12.37 -18.44
C GLU A 186 -7.09 -12.28 -18.36
N ARG A 187 -6.37 -13.25 -18.93
CA ARG A 187 -4.89 -13.18 -19.01
C ARG A 187 -4.42 -12.02 -19.89
N ALA A 188 -5.10 -11.73 -20.98
CA ALA A 188 -4.79 -10.59 -21.84
C ALA A 188 -5.05 -9.25 -21.12
N GLU A 189 -6.12 -9.16 -20.31
CA GLU A 189 -6.42 -7.98 -19.50
C GLU A 189 -5.29 -7.67 -18.49
N LEU A 190 -4.74 -8.70 -17.82
CA LEU A 190 -3.59 -8.54 -16.93
C LEU A 190 -2.32 -8.14 -17.70
N ALA A 191 -2.03 -8.81 -18.82
CA ALA A 191 -0.86 -8.53 -19.64
C ALA A 191 -0.86 -7.10 -20.20
N ASN A 192 -2.06 -6.55 -20.45
CA ASN A 192 -2.26 -5.18 -20.91
C ASN A 192 -2.42 -4.17 -19.77
N HIS A 193 -2.20 -4.55 -18.50
CA HIS A 193 -2.38 -3.68 -17.33
C HIS A 193 -3.78 -3.05 -17.22
N LYS A 194 -4.82 -3.65 -17.81
CA LYS A 194 -6.20 -3.16 -17.65
C LYS A 194 -6.73 -3.49 -16.25
N LEU A 195 -6.35 -4.64 -15.73
CA LEU A 195 -6.58 -5.02 -14.34
C LEU A 195 -5.28 -5.53 -13.73
N LEU A 196 -5.10 -5.33 -12.42
CA LEU A 196 -3.95 -5.87 -11.69
C LEU A 196 -4.20 -7.28 -11.14
N ASN A 197 -5.48 -7.63 -10.97
CA ASN A 197 -6.01 -8.92 -10.56
C ASN A 197 -7.53 -8.89 -10.77
N PHE A 198 -8.21 -10.01 -10.52
CA PHE A 198 -9.66 -10.08 -10.60
C PHE A 198 -10.27 -10.14 -9.20
N PRO A 199 -11.38 -9.43 -8.95
CA PRO A 199 -12.09 -9.49 -7.68
C PRO A 199 -12.76 -10.86 -7.46
N ASP A 200 -13.20 -11.10 -6.23
CA ASP A 200 -14.17 -12.15 -5.94
C ASP A 200 -15.49 -11.82 -6.65
N PRO A 201 -16.15 -12.79 -7.32
CA PRO A 201 -17.37 -12.53 -8.08
C PRO A 201 -18.59 -12.21 -7.21
N VAL A 202 -18.57 -12.53 -5.91
CA VAL A 202 -19.66 -12.27 -4.95
C VAL A 202 -19.36 -11.03 -4.11
N TYR A 203 -18.12 -10.91 -3.62
CA TYR A 203 -17.71 -9.92 -2.62
C TYR A 203 -16.81 -8.79 -3.17
N GLY A 204 -16.59 -8.76 -4.49
CA GLY A 204 -15.81 -7.69 -5.09
C GLY A 204 -14.32 -7.75 -4.74
N SER A 205 -13.68 -6.59 -4.67
CA SER A 205 -12.24 -6.43 -4.52
C SER A 205 -11.77 -6.41 -3.07
N GLN A 206 -12.68 -6.21 -2.12
CA GLN A 206 -12.40 -6.23 -0.69
C GLN A 206 -13.65 -6.59 0.13
N LEU A 207 -13.43 -7.27 1.25
CA LEU A 207 -14.50 -7.60 2.19
C LEU A 207 -14.99 -6.34 2.91
N GLN A 208 -16.31 -6.14 2.98
CA GLN A 208 -16.98 -5.05 3.70
C GLN A 208 -17.60 -5.55 5.01
N ASP A 209 -16.94 -5.25 6.13
CA ASP A 209 -17.34 -5.76 7.45
C ASP A 209 -18.63 -5.10 8.00
N LEU A 210 -18.96 -3.88 7.53
CA LEU A 210 -20.07 -3.07 8.04
C LEU A 210 -21.11 -2.78 6.95
N ALA A 211 -22.31 -2.45 7.40
CA ALA A 211 -23.41 -2.07 6.53
C ALA A 211 -24.29 -0.99 7.16
N VAL A 212 -25.04 -0.28 6.31
CA VAL A 212 -26.07 0.67 6.75
C VAL A 212 -27.26 -0.06 7.39
N PRO A 213 -28.10 0.62 8.19
CA PRO A 213 -29.28 0.00 8.78
C PRO A 213 -30.18 -0.66 7.73
N GLY A 214 -30.60 -1.90 7.99
CA GLY A 214 -31.43 -2.69 7.07
C GLY A 214 -30.64 -3.61 6.14
N LEU A 215 -29.31 -3.47 6.06
CA LEU A 215 -28.43 -4.38 5.34
C LEU A 215 -27.50 -5.12 6.31
N LYS A 216 -26.96 -6.28 5.89
CA LYS A 216 -25.93 -7.01 6.64
C LYS A 216 -24.58 -6.79 5.96
N GLY A 217 -23.52 -6.65 6.76
CA GLY A 217 -22.16 -6.69 6.24
C GLY A 217 -21.86 -8.03 5.57
N GLU A 218 -20.83 -8.04 4.73
CA GLU A 218 -20.45 -9.19 3.90
C GLU A 218 -19.91 -10.37 4.68
N GLY A 219 -19.35 -10.12 5.85
CA GLY A 219 -18.73 -11.11 6.71
C GLY A 219 -17.86 -10.40 7.74
N ARG A 220 -17.04 -11.15 8.47
CA ARG A 220 -16.04 -10.58 9.38
C ARG A 220 -14.68 -11.19 9.15
N MET A 221 -13.64 -10.35 9.08
CA MET A 221 -12.27 -10.86 9.09
C MET A 221 -11.96 -11.55 10.43
N ARG A 222 -11.51 -12.81 10.34
CA ARG A 222 -11.02 -13.58 11.48
C ARG A 222 -9.53 -13.89 11.33
N ILE A 223 -8.79 -13.69 12.42
CA ILE A 223 -7.35 -13.96 12.51
C ILE A 223 -7.11 -14.97 13.63
N ASP A 224 -6.68 -16.17 13.28
CA ASP A 224 -6.23 -17.18 14.23
C ASP A 224 -4.69 -17.23 14.22
N TYR A 225 -4.07 -17.20 15.40
CA TYR A 225 -2.62 -17.24 15.53
C TYR A 225 -2.15 -18.62 15.99
N SER A 226 -1.13 -19.17 15.33
CA SER A 226 -0.34 -20.30 15.83
C SER A 226 1.06 -19.86 16.18
N GLU A 227 1.68 -20.45 17.19
CA GLU A 227 3.07 -20.16 17.55
C GLU A 227 4.06 -21.06 16.81
N GLU A 228 5.20 -20.49 16.42
CA GLU A 228 6.32 -21.18 15.79
C GLU A 228 7.61 -20.83 16.54
N LYS A 229 8.37 -21.86 16.94
CA LYS A 229 9.66 -21.68 17.60
C LYS A 229 10.74 -21.38 16.58
N VAL A 230 11.45 -20.28 16.76
CA VAL A 230 12.60 -19.89 15.92
C VAL A 230 13.84 -19.80 16.81
N THR A 231 14.91 -20.46 16.38
CA THR A 231 16.22 -20.36 17.05
C THR A 231 17.04 -19.28 16.35
N LEU A 232 17.48 -18.28 17.10
CA LEU A 232 18.32 -17.19 16.62
C LEU A 232 19.79 -17.63 16.51
N GLY A 233 20.62 -16.81 15.86
CA GLY A 233 22.03 -17.14 15.60
C GLY A 233 22.90 -17.34 16.86
N ASP A 234 22.47 -16.84 18.01
CA ASP A 234 23.11 -17.04 19.33
C ASP A 234 22.56 -18.24 20.11
N GLY A 235 21.61 -18.99 19.52
CA GLY A 235 20.94 -20.14 20.14
C GLY A 235 19.70 -19.77 20.97
N ALA A 236 19.36 -18.49 21.11
CA ALA A 236 18.12 -18.09 21.80
C ALA A 236 16.89 -18.57 21.04
N VAL A 237 15.89 -19.10 21.75
CA VAL A 237 14.63 -19.54 21.15
C VAL A 237 13.55 -18.50 21.40
N VAL A 238 12.97 -17.97 20.33
CA VAL A 238 11.82 -17.06 20.36
C VAL A 238 10.59 -17.74 19.80
N LEU A 239 9.41 -17.29 20.24
CA LEU A 239 8.11 -17.72 19.71
C LEU A 239 7.61 -16.64 18.76
N LEU A 240 7.47 -16.97 17.47
CA LEU A 240 6.84 -16.12 16.48
C LEU A 240 5.36 -16.50 16.34
N ARG A 241 4.49 -15.50 16.16
CA ARG A 241 3.08 -15.73 15.85
C ARG A 241 2.88 -15.77 14.35
N LYS A 242 2.33 -16.87 13.85
CA LYS A 242 1.93 -17.04 12.44
C LYS A 242 0.41 -16.84 12.32
N PRO A 243 -0.05 -15.77 11.67
CA PRO A 243 -1.47 -15.54 11.46
C PRO A 243 -2.05 -16.44 10.36
N ARG A 244 -3.29 -16.88 10.55
CA ARG A 244 -4.16 -17.46 9.53
C ARG A 244 -5.40 -16.58 9.41
N TYR A 245 -5.73 -16.20 8.19
CA TYR A 245 -6.84 -15.30 7.88
C TYR A 245 -8.00 -16.10 7.29
N SER A 246 -9.22 -15.76 7.69
CA SER A 246 -10.46 -16.32 7.15
C SER A 246 -11.58 -15.29 7.19
N VAL A 247 -12.66 -15.56 6.45
CA VAL A 247 -13.92 -14.80 6.52
C VAL A 247 -14.92 -15.61 7.34
N GLU A 248 -15.38 -15.03 8.44
CA GLU A 248 -16.39 -15.61 9.31
C GLU A 248 -17.79 -15.13 8.90
N ASN A 249 -18.75 -16.05 8.84
CA ASN A 249 -20.16 -15.81 8.51
C ASN A 249 -20.39 -15.00 7.22
N PRO A 250 -19.95 -15.51 6.05
CA PRO A 250 -20.17 -14.83 4.77
C PRO A 250 -21.67 -14.63 4.48
N GLY A 251 -22.09 -13.38 4.26
CA GLY A 251 -23.49 -12.94 4.24
C GLY A 251 -24.22 -13.14 2.91
N TYR A 252 -23.49 -13.30 1.81
CA TYR A 252 -24.02 -13.34 0.44
C TYR A 252 -23.69 -14.65 -0.30
N GLY A 253 -23.35 -15.70 0.45
CA GLY A 253 -22.96 -17.02 -0.08
C GLY A 253 -21.46 -17.30 0.08
N PRO A 254 -20.97 -18.48 -0.34
CA PRO A 254 -19.54 -18.78 -0.24
C PRO A 254 -18.72 -17.87 -1.16
N LEU A 255 -17.50 -17.51 -0.72
CA LEU A 255 -16.49 -16.91 -1.60
C LEU A 255 -16.15 -17.89 -2.75
N ASP A 256 -15.65 -17.37 -3.87
CA ASP A 256 -15.08 -18.23 -4.91
C ASP A 256 -13.90 -19.02 -4.32
N PRO A 257 -13.81 -20.35 -4.54
CA PRO A 257 -12.75 -21.17 -3.96
C PRO A 257 -11.33 -20.79 -4.42
N ARG A 258 -11.21 -19.99 -5.49
CA ARG A 258 -9.94 -19.45 -6.01
C ARG A 258 -9.61 -18.08 -5.42
N THR A 259 -10.51 -17.48 -4.64
CA THR A 259 -10.27 -16.20 -4.00
C THR A 259 -9.18 -16.35 -2.94
N THR A 260 -8.19 -15.48 -3.06
CA THR A 260 -7.10 -15.31 -2.12
C THR A 260 -7.41 -14.13 -1.20
N LEU A 261 -7.10 -14.30 0.09
CA LEU A 261 -7.27 -13.27 1.11
C LEU A 261 -5.94 -12.54 1.30
N SER A 262 -5.92 -11.23 1.04
CA SER A 262 -4.76 -10.38 1.26
C SER A 262 -5.04 -9.38 2.38
N PRO A 263 -4.59 -9.65 3.62
CA PRO A 263 -4.77 -8.72 4.73
C PRO A 263 -4.00 -7.42 4.52
N ARG A 264 -4.68 -6.28 4.68
CA ARG A 264 -4.10 -4.94 4.55
C ARG A 264 -4.27 -4.17 5.85
N LEU A 265 -3.16 -3.65 6.35
CA LEU A 265 -3.13 -2.78 7.52
C LEU A 265 -3.03 -1.33 7.06
N THR A 266 -3.83 -0.42 7.57
CA THR A 266 -3.81 0.97 7.12
C THR A 266 -2.41 1.61 7.29
N PRO A 267 -1.81 2.22 6.23
CA PRO A 267 -0.52 2.91 6.32
C PRO A 267 -0.66 4.30 6.96
N PRO A 268 0.44 4.89 7.49
CA PRO A 268 0.44 6.28 7.94
C PRO A 268 0.32 7.26 6.76
N MET A 269 -0.19 8.47 7.03
CA MET A 269 -0.41 9.51 6.01
C MET A 269 0.79 10.45 5.81
N ILE A 270 1.77 10.41 6.71
CA ILE A 270 2.91 11.33 6.68
C ILE A 270 3.76 11.15 5.42
N GLY A 271 4.13 12.28 4.81
CA GLY A 271 5.10 12.32 3.71
C GLY A 271 4.63 11.73 2.38
N LEU A 272 3.35 11.36 2.24
CA LEU A 272 2.83 10.80 0.97
C LEU A 272 3.03 11.76 -0.21
N GLY A 273 2.80 13.06 -0.01
CA GLY A 273 3.07 14.09 -1.04
C GLY A 273 4.54 14.11 -1.48
N LEU A 274 5.48 13.95 -0.53
CA LEU A 274 6.91 13.87 -0.87
C LEU A 274 7.25 12.62 -1.69
N ILE A 275 6.53 11.51 -1.45
CA ILE A 275 6.67 10.29 -2.26
C ILE A 275 6.09 10.50 -3.66
N GLU A 276 4.98 11.23 -3.78
CA GLU A 276 4.40 11.59 -5.09
C GLU A 276 5.34 12.47 -5.92
N GLU A 277 6.09 13.36 -5.27
CA GLU A 277 7.08 14.23 -5.92
C GLU A 277 8.35 13.49 -6.38
N ILE A 278 8.54 12.21 -6.03
CA ILE A 278 9.65 11.42 -6.58
C ILE A 278 9.38 11.23 -8.08
N ALA A 279 10.31 11.67 -8.92
CA ALA A 279 10.13 11.55 -10.36
C ALA A 279 10.11 10.07 -10.79
N PRO A 280 9.22 9.68 -11.73
CA PRO A 280 9.10 8.27 -12.12
C PRO A 280 10.40 7.70 -12.70
N ALA A 281 11.17 8.50 -13.43
CA ALA A 281 12.46 8.09 -14.00
C ALA A 281 13.47 7.61 -12.93
N ASP A 282 13.47 8.23 -11.75
CA ASP A 282 14.40 7.85 -10.68
C ASP A 282 14.04 6.50 -10.08
N ILE A 283 12.74 6.19 -9.95
CA ILE A 283 12.28 4.87 -9.48
C ILE A 283 12.55 3.81 -10.55
N LEU A 284 12.28 4.11 -11.81
CA LEU A 284 12.49 3.19 -12.92
C LEU A 284 13.97 2.88 -13.15
N ALA A 285 14.87 3.85 -12.93
CA ALA A 285 16.32 3.65 -13.01
C ALA A 285 16.86 2.66 -11.97
N LEU A 286 16.13 2.44 -10.87
CA LEU A 286 16.47 1.47 -9.82
C LEU A 286 15.85 0.08 -10.05
N ALA A 287 15.16 -0.12 -11.18
CA ALA A 287 14.62 -1.42 -11.53
C ALA A 287 15.75 -2.39 -11.92
N ASP A 288 15.91 -3.45 -11.16
CA ASP A 288 16.83 -4.55 -11.46
C ASP A 288 16.13 -5.91 -11.34
N PRO A 289 15.25 -6.29 -12.29
CA PRO A 289 14.48 -7.54 -12.20
C PRO A 289 15.34 -8.81 -12.23
N HIS A 290 16.62 -8.69 -12.57
CA HIS A 290 17.55 -9.79 -12.81
C HIS A 290 18.79 -9.76 -11.91
N ASP A 291 18.83 -8.87 -10.90
CA ASP A 291 19.95 -8.75 -9.96
C ASP A 291 21.31 -8.69 -10.70
N ARG A 292 21.39 -7.74 -11.64
CA ARG A 292 22.53 -7.54 -12.54
C ARG A 292 23.76 -7.07 -11.78
N ASP A 293 23.59 -6.35 -10.68
CA ASP A 293 24.68 -5.89 -9.81
C ASP A 293 25.07 -6.92 -8.72
N ARG A 294 24.25 -7.96 -8.53
CA ARG A 294 24.49 -9.08 -7.60
C ARG A 294 24.52 -8.64 -6.14
N ASP A 295 23.73 -7.64 -5.79
CA ASP A 295 23.51 -7.24 -4.40
C ASP A 295 22.46 -8.10 -3.68
N GLY A 296 21.76 -8.97 -4.44
CA GLY A 296 20.72 -9.87 -3.95
C GLY A 296 19.30 -9.29 -4.00
N ILE A 297 19.11 -8.13 -4.63
CA ILE A 297 17.84 -7.41 -4.72
C ILE A 297 17.34 -7.43 -6.17
N SER A 298 16.20 -8.07 -6.40
CA SER A 298 15.54 -8.09 -7.72
C SER A 298 14.35 -7.13 -7.80
N GLY A 299 14.64 -5.82 -7.81
CA GLY A 299 13.61 -4.77 -7.79
C GLY A 299 12.74 -4.74 -9.06
N ARG A 300 11.42 -4.67 -8.90
CA ARG A 300 10.46 -4.58 -10.02
C ARG A 300 9.44 -3.47 -9.76
N PRO A 301 9.37 -2.42 -10.58
CA PRO A 301 8.32 -1.42 -10.47
C PRO A 301 6.97 -2.07 -10.83
N ASN A 302 5.91 -1.67 -10.12
CA ASN A 302 4.56 -2.02 -10.54
C ASN A 302 4.05 -0.99 -11.54
N LEU A 303 3.42 -1.46 -12.61
CA LEU A 303 2.84 -0.60 -13.64
C LEU A 303 1.33 -0.72 -13.60
N VAL A 304 0.67 0.42 -13.63
CA VAL A 304 -0.78 0.57 -13.46
C VAL A 304 -1.34 1.40 -14.60
N ARG A 305 -2.63 1.23 -14.90
CA ARG A 305 -3.34 2.09 -15.83
C ARG A 305 -4.05 3.19 -15.05
N GLU A 306 -3.83 4.43 -15.45
CA GLU A 306 -4.58 5.55 -14.90
C GLU A 306 -6.01 5.55 -15.48
N GLU A 307 -7.02 5.69 -14.62
CA GLU A 307 -8.42 5.53 -15.02
C GLU A 307 -8.88 6.63 -16.00
N LEU A 308 -8.50 7.88 -15.74
CA LEU A 308 -8.95 9.03 -16.53
C LEU A 308 -8.26 9.13 -17.90
N SER A 309 -6.94 8.94 -17.97
CA SER A 309 -6.19 9.07 -19.23
C SER A 309 -6.06 7.75 -20.00
N GLY A 310 -6.23 6.62 -19.32
CA GLY A 310 -5.92 5.29 -19.85
C GLY A 310 -4.43 5.04 -20.04
N ALA A 311 -3.53 5.93 -19.63
CA ALA A 311 -2.09 5.74 -19.79
C ALA A 311 -1.55 4.68 -18.82
N ILE A 312 -0.57 3.90 -19.27
CA ILE A 312 0.22 3.04 -18.37
C ILE A 312 1.27 3.92 -17.70
N THR A 313 1.31 3.88 -16.37
CA THR A 313 2.21 4.68 -15.54
C THR A 313 2.75 3.87 -14.36
N LEU A 314 3.65 4.47 -13.60
CA LEU A 314 4.23 3.88 -12.40
C LEU A 314 3.19 3.87 -11.27
N GLY A 315 2.93 2.68 -10.73
CA GLY A 315 2.21 2.55 -9.47
C GLY A 315 3.11 2.90 -8.29
N ARG A 316 2.55 3.59 -7.28
CA ARG A 316 3.30 4.18 -6.16
C ARG A 316 2.66 3.91 -4.81
N PHE A 317 1.35 4.01 -4.75
CA PHE A 317 0.61 4.03 -3.48
C PHE A 317 -0.09 2.71 -3.17
N GLY A 318 -0.33 2.51 -1.88
CA GLY A 318 -0.80 1.25 -1.32
C GLY A 318 0.32 0.21 -1.19
N TRP A 319 0.03 -0.86 -0.45
CA TRP A 319 1.00 -1.90 -0.10
C TRP A 319 1.60 -2.69 -1.27
N LYS A 320 1.00 -2.61 -2.46
CA LYS A 320 1.48 -3.26 -3.69
C LYS A 320 1.68 -2.24 -4.81
N ALA A 321 1.80 -0.95 -4.48
CA ALA A 321 1.98 0.14 -5.44
C ALA A 321 0.91 0.08 -6.56
N GLN A 322 -0.36 0.00 -6.19
CA GLN A 322 -1.47 -0.27 -7.11
C GLN A 322 -2.19 1.00 -7.59
N ALA A 323 -1.93 2.14 -6.95
CA ALA A 323 -2.43 3.44 -7.39
C ALA A 323 -1.27 4.33 -7.84
N ALA A 324 -1.48 5.08 -8.92
CA ALA A 324 -0.47 5.96 -9.52
C ALA A 324 -0.23 7.24 -8.72
N SER A 325 -1.29 7.77 -8.10
CA SER A 325 -1.30 9.06 -7.40
C SER A 325 -2.00 8.95 -6.04
N ILE A 326 -1.77 9.95 -5.18
CA ILE A 326 -2.54 10.10 -3.93
C ILE A 326 -4.02 10.26 -4.27
N ARG A 327 -4.33 10.99 -5.34
CA ARG A 327 -5.69 11.19 -5.83
C ARG A 327 -6.39 9.89 -6.18
N GLN A 328 -5.75 9.02 -6.96
CA GLN A 328 -6.32 7.71 -7.27
C GLN A 328 -6.44 6.85 -6.01
N GLN A 329 -5.43 6.87 -5.12
CA GLN A 329 -5.47 6.11 -3.87
C GLN A 329 -6.63 6.57 -2.96
N ALA A 330 -6.92 7.87 -2.91
CA ALA A 330 -8.03 8.45 -2.17
C ALA A 330 -9.37 8.08 -2.81
N ALA A 331 -9.47 8.12 -4.14
CA ALA A 331 -10.66 7.70 -4.87
C ALA A 331 -11.00 6.21 -4.64
N ASP A 332 -9.99 5.34 -4.71
CA ASP A 332 -10.12 3.92 -4.42
C ASP A 332 -10.56 3.66 -2.98
N ALA A 333 -10.08 4.47 -2.02
CA ALA A 333 -10.46 4.38 -0.61
C ALA A 333 -11.88 4.92 -0.35
N PHE A 334 -12.30 5.99 -1.02
CA PHE A 334 -13.69 6.45 -0.96
C PHE A 334 -14.65 5.35 -1.41
N ALA A 335 -14.40 4.75 -2.58
CA ALA A 335 -15.28 3.73 -3.12
C ALA A 335 -15.19 2.39 -2.36
N GLY A 336 -13.96 1.96 -2.02
CA GLY A 336 -13.72 0.69 -1.37
C GLY A 336 -14.03 0.71 0.12
N ASP A 337 -13.58 1.72 0.86
CA ASP A 337 -13.63 1.69 2.33
C ASP A 337 -14.86 2.38 2.92
N ILE A 338 -15.40 3.40 2.24
CA ILE A 338 -16.54 4.21 2.69
C ILE A 338 -17.79 3.98 1.82
N GLY A 339 -17.61 3.55 0.57
CA GLY A 339 -18.67 3.33 -0.40
C GLY A 339 -19.18 4.60 -1.10
N ILE A 340 -18.30 5.61 -1.22
CA ILE A 340 -18.56 6.91 -1.85
C ILE A 340 -17.94 6.95 -3.25
N SER A 341 -18.72 7.41 -4.22
CA SER A 341 -18.24 7.67 -5.58
C SER A 341 -17.42 8.96 -5.71
N THR A 342 -16.43 8.93 -6.60
CA THR A 342 -15.63 10.09 -7.04
C THR A 342 -15.64 10.19 -8.57
N PRO A 343 -15.13 11.28 -9.18
CA PRO A 343 -14.97 11.37 -10.63
C PRO A 343 -14.10 10.25 -11.22
N GLU A 344 -13.06 9.84 -10.51
CA GLU A 344 -12.14 8.77 -10.91
C GLU A 344 -12.75 7.39 -10.70
N VAL A 345 -13.56 7.20 -9.65
CA VAL A 345 -14.22 5.92 -9.34
C VAL A 345 -15.72 6.15 -9.16
N PRO A 346 -16.51 6.19 -10.26
CA PRO A 346 -17.93 6.56 -10.24
C PRO A 346 -18.84 5.40 -9.77
N LYS A 347 -18.50 4.78 -8.63
CA LYS A 347 -19.24 3.68 -8.01
C LYS A 347 -20.12 4.19 -6.86
N HIS A 348 -21.36 4.59 -7.14
CA HIS A 348 -22.27 5.18 -6.13
C HIS A 348 -22.76 4.21 -5.04
N TRP A 349 -22.42 2.93 -5.15
CA TRP A 349 -22.72 1.89 -4.16
C TRP A 349 -21.44 1.22 -3.65
N GLY A 350 -20.30 1.89 -3.79
CA GLY A 350 -19.01 1.33 -3.41
C GLY A 350 -18.68 0.06 -4.19
N ASP A 351 -18.15 -0.95 -3.49
CA ASP A 351 -17.70 -2.20 -4.10
C ASP A 351 -18.78 -3.28 -4.27
N CYS A 352 -20.06 -2.90 -4.09
CA CYS A 352 -21.16 -3.85 -4.23
C CYS A 352 -21.22 -4.51 -5.60
N THR A 353 -21.50 -5.82 -5.61
CA THR A 353 -21.54 -6.63 -6.83
C THR A 353 -22.96 -6.95 -7.28
N GLU A 354 -23.11 -7.55 -8.47
CA GLU A 354 -24.39 -8.08 -8.96
C GLU A 354 -25.00 -9.15 -8.05
N ALA A 355 -24.18 -9.85 -7.25
CA ALA A 355 -24.64 -10.82 -6.27
C ALA A 355 -25.36 -10.15 -5.08
N GLU A 356 -25.07 -8.86 -4.83
CA GLU A 356 -25.51 -8.09 -3.67
C GLU A 356 -26.66 -7.15 -4.02
N LYS A 357 -27.70 -7.70 -4.66
CA LYS A 357 -28.83 -6.94 -5.23
C LYS A 357 -29.47 -5.96 -4.24
N ALA A 358 -29.58 -6.34 -2.97
CA ALA A 358 -30.12 -5.48 -1.93
C ALA A 358 -29.28 -4.21 -1.72
N CYS A 359 -27.93 -4.33 -1.78
CA CYS A 359 -27.04 -3.17 -1.74
C CYS A 359 -27.34 -2.21 -2.91
N LEU A 360 -27.38 -2.74 -4.14
CA LEU A 360 -27.58 -1.92 -5.36
C LEU A 360 -28.96 -1.25 -5.44
N THR A 361 -29.93 -1.67 -4.63
CA THR A 361 -31.27 -1.04 -4.57
C THR A 361 -31.38 0.10 -3.56
N LEU A 362 -30.39 0.26 -2.68
CA LEU A 362 -30.42 1.31 -1.66
C LEU A 362 -30.16 2.69 -2.29
N PRO A 363 -30.68 3.77 -1.70
CA PRO A 363 -30.38 5.13 -2.13
C PRO A 363 -28.88 5.43 -1.96
N ASN A 364 -28.35 6.27 -2.85
CA ASN A 364 -26.99 6.83 -2.77
C ASN A 364 -27.05 8.34 -2.45
N GLY A 365 -25.90 8.94 -2.20
CA GLY A 365 -25.77 10.34 -1.82
C GLY A 365 -25.58 11.32 -2.99
N VAL A 366 -25.70 10.86 -4.24
CA VAL A 366 -25.50 11.72 -5.41
C VAL A 366 -26.54 12.83 -5.40
N GLN A 367 -26.08 14.07 -5.47
CA GLN A 367 -26.92 15.25 -5.48
C GLN A 367 -26.71 15.98 -6.80
N GLU A 368 -27.73 16.02 -7.66
CA GLU A 368 -27.67 16.64 -9.00
C GLU A 368 -27.11 18.07 -8.96
N ARG A 369 -27.44 18.85 -7.91
CA ARG A 369 -26.93 20.21 -7.70
C ARG A 369 -25.42 20.31 -7.38
N LEU A 370 -24.79 19.21 -6.99
CA LEU A 370 -23.36 19.14 -6.61
C LEU A 370 -22.51 18.39 -7.64
N GLY A 371 -23.15 17.69 -8.58
CA GLY A 371 -22.48 16.98 -9.67
C GLY A 371 -22.89 15.51 -9.76
N ALA A 372 -22.14 14.76 -10.59
CA ALA A 372 -22.42 13.36 -10.87
C ALA A 372 -21.83 12.38 -9.83
N ALA A 373 -21.03 12.86 -8.87
CA ALA A 373 -20.40 12.03 -7.84
C ALA A 373 -20.65 12.61 -6.44
N GLU A 374 -20.61 11.76 -5.44
CA GLU A 374 -20.81 12.11 -4.02
C GLU A 374 -19.65 12.93 -3.45
N ALA A 375 -18.42 12.61 -3.86
CA ALA A 375 -17.22 13.39 -3.57
C ALA A 375 -16.73 14.10 -4.85
N PRO A 376 -17.20 15.33 -5.14
CA PRO A 376 -16.84 16.06 -6.35
C PRO A 376 -15.38 16.58 -6.32
N PRO A 377 -14.85 17.13 -7.44
CA PRO A 377 -13.46 17.59 -7.51
C PRO A 377 -13.00 18.48 -6.35
N PRO A 378 -13.76 19.49 -5.86
CA PRO A 378 -13.31 20.30 -4.72
C PRO A 378 -13.15 19.52 -3.40
N VAL A 379 -13.89 18.42 -3.24
CA VAL A 379 -13.74 17.50 -2.10
C VAL A 379 -12.47 16.67 -2.27
N MET A 380 -12.22 16.17 -3.48
CA MET A 380 -11.01 15.43 -3.80
C MET A 380 -9.75 16.30 -3.64
N ASP A 381 -9.77 17.52 -4.14
CA ASP A 381 -8.65 18.47 -4.04
C ASP A 381 -8.28 18.81 -2.58
N LEU A 382 -9.22 18.69 -1.64
CA LEU A 382 -8.98 18.93 -0.22
C LEU A 382 -8.35 17.74 0.52
N VAL A 383 -8.44 16.52 -0.04
CA VAL A 383 -7.96 15.29 0.61
C VAL A 383 -6.79 14.65 -0.13
N THR A 384 -6.21 15.34 -1.10
CA THR A 384 -5.11 14.84 -1.95
C THR A 384 -3.99 15.84 -2.05
#